data_AF-A0A939B4F6-F1
#
_entry.id   AF-A0A939B4F6-F1
#
_cell.length_a   1.000
_cell.length_b   1.000
_cell.length_c   1.000
_cell.angle_alpha   90.00
_cell.angle_beta   90.00
_cell.angle_gamma   90.00
#
_symmetry.space_group_name_H-M   'P 1'
#
loop_
_entity.id
_entity.type
_entity.pdbx_description
1 polymer ?
#
loop_
_entity_poly.entity_id
_entity_poly.type
_entity_poly.pdbx_seq_one_letter_code
_entity_poly.pdbx_strand_id
1 'polypeptide(L)'
;MYEIGLDKIGDATKNIEQIFPLNIDAFSLDEDQLCEVVNFVRGSREGKYFTITMEELKGYTPEERKQITAKYSEACEKLEDATESMWGYNSPDNEGWGVVSRYLEKHLLDNFWK
;
A
#
# COMPACT_ATOMS: atom_id res chain seq x y z
N MET A 1 3.41 -23.10 -12.86
CA MET A 1 3.22 -21.65 -13.08
C MET A 1 3.86 -21.01 -11.87
N TYR A 2 4.96 -20.26 -12.01
CA TYR A 2 5.52 -19.54 -10.87
C TYR A 2 4.53 -18.41 -10.60
N GLU A 3 3.62 -18.63 -9.64
CA GLU A 3 2.75 -17.58 -9.13
C GLU A 3 3.66 -16.47 -8.62
N ILE A 4 3.38 -15.25 -9.02
CA ILE A 4 4.19 -14.05 -8.85
C ILE A 4 4.19 -13.60 -7.35
N GLY A 5 4.00 -14.54 -6.41
CA GLY A 5 3.73 -14.28 -4.99
C GLY A 5 2.55 -13.33 -4.74
N LEU A 6 1.68 -13.14 -5.74
CA LEU A 6 0.54 -12.22 -5.71
C LEU A 6 -0.50 -12.65 -4.66
N ASP A 7 -0.54 -13.92 -4.31
CA ASP A 7 -1.32 -14.46 -3.20
C ASP A 7 -0.88 -13.84 -1.87
N LYS A 8 0.43 -13.81 -1.59
CA LYS A 8 0.99 -13.23 -0.36
C LYS A 8 0.82 -11.72 -0.31
N ILE A 9 0.99 -11.04 -1.45
CA ILE A 9 0.73 -9.60 -1.55
C ILE A 9 -0.77 -9.34 -1.34
N GLY A 10 -1.64 -10.11 -2.00
CA GLY A 10 -3.08 -10.00 -1.84
C GLY A 10 -3.53 -10.18 -0.39
N ASP A 11 -2.99 -11.16 0.32
CA ASP A 11 -3.30 -11.41 1.72
C ASP A 11 -2.74 -10.32 2.66
N ALA A 12 -1.55 -9.78 2.37
CA ALA A 12 -1.00 -8.63 3.10
C ALA A 12 -1.82 -7.35 2.86
N THR A 13 -2.41 -7.19 1.67
CA THR A 13 -3.17 -5.98 1.29
C THR A 13 -4.60 -5.99 1.84
N LYS A 14 -5.26 -7.16 1.93
CA LYS A 14 -6.65 -7.29 2.43
C LYS A 14 -6.88 -6.68 3.81
N ASN A 15 -5.84 -6.64 4.64
CA ASN A 15 -5.95 -6.13 6.01
C ASN A 15 -5.78 -4.61 6.10
N ILE A 16 -5.25 -3.95 5.06
CA ILE A 16 -4.94 -2.51 5.10
C ILE A 16 -6.19 -1.65 5.04
N GLU A 17 -7.19 -2.03 4.24
CA GLU A 17 -8.47 -1.32 4.16
C GLU A 17 -9.16 -1.23 5.52
N GLN A 18 -9.02 -2.27 6.36
CA GLN A 18 -9.62 -2.33 7.70
C GLN A 18 -8.90 -1.45 8.74
N ILE A 19 -7.69 -0.97 8.42
CA ILE A 19 -6.91 -0.10 9.31
C ILE A 19 -7.38 1.35 9.18
N PHE A 20 -7.90 1.72 8.01
CA PHE A 20 -8.31 3.09 7.78
C PHE A 20 -9.52 3.46 8.64
N PRO A 21 -9.50 4.66 9.25
CA PRO A 21 -10.57 5.14 10.12
C PRO A 21 -11.87 5.43 9.36
N LEU A 22 -11.79 5.55 8.03
CA LEU A 22 -12.91 5.86 7.15
C LEU A 22 -13.00 4.80 6.06
N ASN A 23 -14.20 4.64 5.51
CA ASN A 23 -14.38 3.85 4.31
C ASN A 23 -13.79 4.63 3.12
N ILE A 24 -12.57 4.28 2.72
CA ILE A 24 -11.85 4.96 1.64
C ILE A 24 -12.29 4.35 0.33
N ASP A 25 -13.40 4.83 -0.20
CA ASP A 25 -13.62 4.71 -1.63
C ASP A 25 -12.82 5.83 -2.31
N ALA A 26 -11.81 5.45 -3.10
CA ALA A 26 -10.94 6.36 -3.85
C ALA A 26 -11.71 7.27 -4.82
N PHE A 27 -12.97 6.97 -5.11
CA PHE A 27 -13.86 7.80 -5.90
C PHE A 27 -14.78 8.70 -5.07
N SER A 28 -14.84 8.50 -3.75
CA SER A 28 -15.73 9.24 -2.84
C SER A 28 -15.05 10.40 -2.10
N LEU A 29 -13.74 10.30 -1.89
CA LEU A 29 -12.94 11.35 -1.26
C LEU A 29 -12.27 12.20 -2.32
N ASP A 30 -12.26 13.52 -2.11
CA ASP A 30 -11.40 14.39 -2.91
C ASP A 30 -9.91 14.21 -2.52
N GLU A 31 -9.01 14.77 -3.32
CA GLU A 31 -7.56 14.62 -3.15
C GLU A 31 -7.07 15.14 -1.79
N ASP A 32 -7.65 16.24 -1.30
CA ASP A 32 -7.28 16.85 -0.03
C ASP A 32 -7.72 15.98 1.15
N GLN A 33 -8.94 15.44 1.09
CA GLN A 33 -9.48 14.49 2.06
C GLN A 33 -8.67 13.20 2.09
N LEU A 34 -8.35 12.63 0.93
CA LEU A 34 -7.52 11.43 0.85
C LEU A 34 -6.14 11.69 1.47
N CYS A 35 -5.52 12.82 1.14
CA CYS A 35 -4.24 13.23 1.71
C CYS A 35 -4.32 13.39 3.24
N GLU A 36 -5.39 13.98 3.77
CA GLU A 36 -5.60 14.12 5.20
C GLU A 36 -5.70 12.75 5.90
N VAL A 37 -6.47 11.82 5.35
CA VAL A 37 -6.61 10.46 5.90
C VAL A 37 -5.28 9.70 5.87
N VAL A 38 -4.52 9.77 4.77
CA VAL A 38 -3.20 9.13 4.67
C VAL A 38 -2.22 9.73 5.68
N ASN A 39 -2.23 11.06 5.85
CA ASN A 39 -1.39 11.73 6.85
C ASN A 39 -1.83 11.38 8.29
N PHE A 40 -3.12 11.16 8.51
CA PHE A 40 -3.65 10.73 9.80
C PHE A 40 -3.07 9.37 10.21
N VAL A 41 -3.09 8.38 9.30
CA VAL A 41 -2.59 7.02 9.55
C VAL A 41 -1.07 6.88 9.55
N ARG A 42 -0.32 7.71 8.82
CA ARG A 42 1.18 7.67 8.82
C ARG A 42 1.81 8.32 10.06
N GLY A 43 1.01 8.98 10.90
CA GLY A 43 1.41 9.44 12.24
C GLY A 43 2.56 10.46 12.32
N SER A 44 3.00 11.06 11.21
CA SER A 44 4.26 11.82 11.20
C SER A 44 4.12 13.31 11.53
N ARG A 45 2.90 13.83 11.67
CA ARG A 45 2.66 15.26 11.92
C ARG A 45 1.51 15.47 12.90
N GLU A 46 1.85 15.60 14.17
CA GLU A 46 1.06 16.39 15.11
C GLU A 46 1.88 17.65 15.42
N GLY A 47 1.44 18.78 14.92
CA GLY A 47 2.18 20.02 15.02
C GLY A 47 1.64 21.09 14.07
N LYS A 48 2.30 22.25 14.06
CA LYS A 48 1.87 23.49 13.40
C LYS A 48 1.51 23.38 11.90
N TYR A 49 1.85 22.28 11.24
CA TYR A 49 1.72 22.07 9.79
C TYR A 49 0.76 20.94 9.38
N PHE A 50 0.02 20.35 10.33
CA PHE A 50 -1.03 19.39 10.04
C PHE A 50 -2.24 19.68 10.94
N THR A 51 -3.33 20.13 10.33
CA THR A 51 -4.59 20.40 11.01
C THR A 51 -5.61 19.42 10.45
N ILE A 52 -6.20 18.62 11.34
CA ILE A 52 -7.30 17.72 10.97
C ILE A 52 -8.52 18.61 10.74
N THR A 53 -9.03 18.62 9.51
CA THR A 53 -10.21 19.39 9.12
C THR A 53 -11.46 18.51 9.12
N MET A 54 -11.32 17.23 8.79
CA MET A 54 -12.42 16.24 8.74
C MET A 54 -13.01 15.99 10.14
N GLU A 55 -14.33 16.07 10.27
CA GLU A 55 -15.01 15.89 11.56
C GLU A 55 -14.90 14.45 12.06
N GLU A 56 -14.94 13.49 11.14
CA GLU A 56 -14.86 12.07 11.43
C GLU A 56 -13.50 11.70 12.04
N LEU A 57 -12.41 12.33 11.57
CA LEU A 57 -11.06 12.13 12.11
C LEU A 57 -10.85 12.82 13.46
N LYS A 58 -11.54 13.95 13.72
CA LYS A 58 -11.49 14.64 15.03
C LYS A 58 -12.09 13.82 16.16
N GLY A 59 -12.95 12.84 15.86
CA GLY A 59 -13.55 11.95 16.86
C GLY A 59 -12.56 10.99 17.52
N TYR A 60 -11.38 10.78 16.92
CA TYR A 60 -10.38 9.85 17.44
C TYR A 60 -9.51 10.50 18.51
N THR A 61 -9.28 9.77 19.59
CA THR A 61 -8.32 10.14 20.63
C THR A 61 -6.88 9.97 20.14
N PRO A 62 -5.90 10.66 20.75
CA PRO A 62 -4.49 10.48 20.42
C PRO A 62 -4.01 9.03 20.58
N GLU A 63 -4.54 8.30 21.56
CA GLU A 63 -4.17 6.90 21.81
C GLU A 63 -4.73 5.97 20.72
N GLU A 64 -5.98 6.17 20.30
CA GLU A 64 -6.56 5.42 19.17
C GLU A 64 -5.79 5.70 17.88
N ARG A 65 -5.43 6.96 17.63
CA ARG A 65 -4.60 7.32 16.47
C ARG A 65 -3.25 6.63 16.50
N LYS A 66 -2.61 6.53 17.67
CA LYS A 66 -1.33 5.84 17.84
C LYS A 66 -1.45 4.35 17.53
N GLN A 67 -2.54 3.71 17.95
CA GLN A 67 -2.82 2.30 17.62
C GLN A 67 -3.06 2.09 16.12
N ILE A 68 -3.82 2.99 15.48
CA ILE A 68 -4.05 2.96 14.03
C ILE A 68 -2.72 3.11 13.29
N THR A 69 -1.90 4.08 13.70
CA THR A 69 -0.57 4.31 13.11
C THR A 69 0.33 3.09 13.23
N ALA A 70 0.37 2.47 14.41
CA ALA A 70 1.18 1.27 14.64
C ALA A 70 0.75 0.11 13.73
N LYS A 71 -0.57 -0.14 13.62
CA LYS A 71 -1.12 -1.17 12.73
C LYS A 71 -0.80 -0.88 11.26
N TYR A 72 -0.94 0.38 10.84
CA TYR A 72 -0.63 0.81 9.49
C TYR A 72 0.84 0.59 9.14
N SER A 73 1.76 1.01 10.01
CA SER A 73 3.19 0.78 9.83
C SER A 73 3.55 -0.70 9.76
N GLU A 74 3.00 -1.52 10.65
CA GLU A 74 3.22 -2.98 10.65
C GLU A 74 2.72 -3.62 9.33
N ALA A 75 1.58 -3.17 8.82
CA ALA A 75 1.05 -3.66 7.55
C ALA A 75 1.92 -3.24 6.35
N CYS A 76 2.44 -2.00 6.35
CA CYS A 76 3.41 -1.55 5.35
C CYS A 76 4.72 -2.35 5.41
N GLU A 77 5.25 -2.62 6.59
CA GLU A 77 6.46 -3.45 6.75
C GLU A 77 6.25 -4.87 6.20
N LYS A 78 5.11 -5.51 6.49
CA LYS A 78 4.78 -6.83 5.93
C LYS A 78 4.68 -6.83 4.40
N LEU A 79 4.13 -5.75 3.82
CA LEU A 79 4.10 -5.59 2.37
C LEU A 79 5.49 -5.38 1.78
N GLU A 80 6.31 -4.54 2.42
CA GLU A 80 7.68 -4.31 2.00
C GLU A 80 8.47 -5.63 2.02
N ASP A 81 8.42 -6.38 3.12
CA ASP A 81 9.08 -7.68 3.25
C ASP A 81 8.60 -8.69 2.18
N ALA A 82 7.29 -8.74 1.93
CA ALA A 82 6.73 -9.61 0.90
C ALA A 82 7.24 -9.23 -0.49
N THR A 83 7.27 -7.94 -0.80
CA THR A 83 7.63 -7.41 -2.12
C THR A 83 9.14 -7.32 -2.35
N GLU A 84 9.97 -7.18 -1.31
CA GLU A 84 11.43 -7.05 -1.42
C GLU A 84 12.05 -8.26 -2.13
N SER A 85 11.61 -9.46 -1.76
CA SER A 85 12.07 -10.70 -2.39
C SER A 85 11.66 -10.83 -3.87
N MET A 86 10.63 -10.10 -4.31
CA MET A 86 10.02 -10.23 -5.64
C MET A 86 10.40 -9.10 -6.60
N TRP A 87 10.41 -7.86 -6.11
CA TRP A 87 10.60 -6.62 -6.89
C TRP A 87 11.71 -5.73 -6.34
N GLY A 88 12.31 -6.11 -5.21
CA GLY A 88 13.46 -5.40 -4.67
C GLY A 88 14.63 -5.43 -5.64
N TYR A 89 15.44 -4.37 -5.59
CA TYR A 89 16.59 -4.19 -6.49
C TYR A 89 17.56 -5.38 -6.44
N ASN A 90 17.69 -6.02 -5.27
CA ASN A 90 18.54 -7.20 -5.05
C ASN A 90 17.78 -8.53 -5.18
N SER A 91 16.56 -8.54 -5.73
CA SER A 91 15.79 -9.78 -5.88
C SER A 91 16.55 -10.75 -6.80
N PRO A 92 16.68 -12.03 -6.38
CA PRO A 92 17.45 -13.03 -7.13
C PRO A 92 16.87 -13.36 -8.51
N ASP A 93 15.62 -12.98 -8.78
CA ASP A 93 14.95 -13.21 -10.06
C ASP A 93 15.03 -11.96 -10.97
N ASN A 94 16.22 -11.77 -11.56
CA ASN A 94 16.59 -10.72 -12.52
C ASN A 94 16.24 -9.27 -12.10
N GLU A 95 16.68 -8.87 -10.89
CA GLU A 95 16.55 -7.52 -10.31
C GLU A 95 15.10 -6.98 -10.31
N GLY A 96 14.17 -7.83 -9.89
CA GLY A 96 12.77 -7.48 -9.63
C GLY A 96 11.82 -7.57 -10.83
N TRP A 97 12.34 -7.55 -12.06
CA TRP A 97 11.53 -7.56 -13.28
C TRP A 97 11.47 -8.92 -13.98
N GLY A 98 12.24 -9.92 -13.53
CA GLY A 98 12.36 -11.22 -14.22
C GLY A 98 11.02 -11.91 -14.50
N VAL A 99 10.06 -11.76 -13.59
CA VAL A 99 8.71 -12.30 -13.74
C VAL A 99 7.91 -11.57 -14.83
N VAL A 100 7.93 -10.24 -14.84
CA VAL A 100 7.24 -9.42 -15.84
C VAL A 100 7.85 -9.66 -17.22
N SER A 101 9.19 -9.67 -17.31
CA SER A 101 9.91 -9.95 -18.56
C SER A 101 9.52 -11.29 -19.16
N ARG A 102 9.45 -12.37 -18.37
CA ARG A 102 9.02 -13.70 -18.87
C ARG A 102 7.55 -13.75 -19.26
N TYR A 103 6.68 -13.03 -18.55
CA TYR A 103 5.28 -12.88 -18.96
C TYR A 103 5.17 -12.18 -20.32
N LEU A 104 5.87 -11.06 -20.48
CA LEU A 104 5.93 -10.31 -21.74
C LEU A 104 6.52 -11.14 -22.87
N GLU A 105 7.63 -11.86 -22.65
CA GLU A 105 8.20 -12.78 -23.65
C GLU A 105 7.18 -13.82 -24.09
N LYS A 106 6.47 -14.45 -23.15
CA LYS A 106 5.50 -15.51 -23.47
C LYS A 106 4.24 -15.02 -24.18
N HIS A 107 3.84 -13.76 -23.97
CA HIS A 107 2.54 -13.24 -24.41
C HIS A 107 2.62 -12.11 -25.46
N LEU A 108 3.78 -11.48 -25.67
CA LEU A 108 3.99 -10.44 -26.70
C LEU A 108 4.75 -10.94 -27.93
N LEU A 109 5.56 -12.01 -27.84
CA LEU A 109 6.30 -12.51 -29.00
C LEU A 109 5.39 -13.02 -30.14
N ASP A 110 4.14 -13.39 -29.85
CA ASP A 110 3.17 -13.82 -30.87
C ASP A 110 2.58 -12.68 -31.71
N ASN A 111 2.64 -11.42 -31.24
CA ASN A 111 1.92 -10.29 -31.84
C ASN A 111 2.81 -9.21 -32.50
N PHE A 112 4.12 -9.18 -32.21
CA PHE A 112 5.02 -8.13 -32.74
C PHE A 112 5.85 -8.55 -33.97
N TRP A 113 5.92 -9.85 -34.30
CA TRP A 113 6.71 -10.37 -35.42
C TRP A 113 5.87 -11.05 -36.53
N LYS A 114 4.70 -10.49 -36.85
CA LYS A 114 3.95 -10.83 -38.07
C LYS A 114 3.77 -9.62 -38.96
#